data_AF-A0A7W0IQ24-F1
#
_entry.id   AF-A0A7W0IQ24-F1
#
_cell.length_a   1.000
_cell.length_b   1.000
_cell.length_c   1.000
_cell.angle_alpha   90.00
_cell.angle_beta   90.00
_cell.angle_gamma   90.00
#
_symmetry.space_group_name_H-M   'P 1'
#
loop_
_entity.id
_entity.type
_entity.pdbx_description
1 polymer ?
#
loop_
_entity_poly.entity_id
_entity_poly.type
_entity_poly.pdbx_seq_one_letter_code
_entity_poly.pdbx_strand_id
1 'polypeptide(L)'
;MLTTVDFFDLADFRHQAVFDQGPVWNALKGLKSYMDSLNYPAWNREIPLDQPLPATLVIIDGKIIPAKGLTLDLGDATKGKMTISKDGQILAGASVLMAGAILSGEKISLGRGVFVEAGALIKSPAVIDDYTEIRQGAYLRGYCLIGKRCVVGHVTEVKHSIFLNDAKAGHFAYLGDSILGNHVNLGAGTKLANLRFTGGEVPVKTPNGTMATGLRKFGAIMADNVQTGCNSVTNPGALLGKRSMLLPNTTSPSGYHPPNSIIKP
;
A
#
# COMPACT_ATOMS: atom_id res chain seq x y z
N MET A 1 -7.34 -21.06 -14.12
CA MET A 1 -7.54 -20.38 -12.82
C MET A 1 -6.69 -19.11 -12.86
N LEU A 2 -7.11 -18.01 -12.23
CA LEU A 2 -6.35 -16.76 -12.15
C LEU A 2 -5.60 -16.72 -10.82
N THR A 3 -4.37 -17.21 -10.79
CA THR A 3 -3.54 -17.45 -9.61
C THR A 3 -2.54 -16.34 -9.37
N THR A 4 -1.89 -16.34 -8.21
CA THR A 4 -0.86 -15.36 -7.83
C THR A 4 0.23 -15.17 -8.90
N VAL A 5 0.76 -16.25 -9.49
CA VAL A 5 1.87 -16.20 -10.46
C VAL A 5 1.49 -15.54 -11.79
N ASP A 6 0.19 -15.54 -12.12
CA ASP A 6 -0.32 -14.87 -13.33
C ASP A 6 -0.22 -13.34 -13.21
N PHE A 7 -0.23 -12.80 -11.98
CA PHE A 7 -0.28 -11.36 -11.70
C PHE A 7 1.04 -10.82 -11.16
N PHE A 8 1.76 -11.61 -10.36
CA PHE A 8 2.85 -11.10 -9.52
C PHE A 8 4.11 -11.95 -9.63
N ASP A 9 5.25 -11.28 -9.69
CA ASP A 9 6.55 -11.80 -9.26
C ASP A 9 6.72 -11.52 -7.76
N LEU A 10 6.83 -12.56 -6.95
CA LEU A 10 6.96 -12.44 -5.50
C LEU A 10 8.38 -12.64 -4.99
N ALA A 11 9.37 -12.90 -5.86
CA ALA A 11 10.69 -13.36 -5.44
C ALA A 11 11.35 -12.48 -4.36
N ASP A 12 11.16 -11.17 -4.45
CA ASP A 12 11.73 -10.16 -3.56
C ASP A 12 10.69 -9.51 -2.61
N PHE A 13 9.47 -10.04 -2.56
CA PHE A 13 8.44 -9.58 -1.64
C PHE A 13 8.60 -10.28 -0.29
N ARG A 14 8.71 -9.53 0.82
CA ARG A 14 8.91 -10.13 2.17
C ARG A 14 7.73 -10.96 2.64
N HIS A 15 6.53 -10.60 2.21
CA HIS A 15 5.27 -11.13 2.76
C HIS A 15 4.60 -12.14 1.81
N GLN A 16 5.38 -12.94 1.05
CA GLN A 16 4.84 -13.91 0.07
C GLN A 16 3.84 -14.89 0.67
N ALA A 17 3.99 -15.21 1.97
CA ALA A 17 3.14 -16.14 2.69
C ALA A 17 1.66 -15.72 2.81
N VAL A 18 1.32 -14.45 2.50
CA VAL A 18 -0.09 -14.03 2.39
C VAL A 18 -0.77 -14.58 1.13
N PHE A 19 0.02 -14.98 0.12
CA PHE A 19 -0.47 -15.54 -1.13
C PHE A 19 -0.46 -17.08 -1.07
N ASP A 20 -1.58 -17.69 -1.44
CA ASP A 20 -1.71 -19.13 -1.59
C ASP A 20 -1.66 -19.56 -3.07
N GLN A 21 -1.89 -20.84 -3.33
CA GLN A 21 -1.96 -21.42 -4.69
C GLN A 21 -3.35 -21.24 -5.34
N GLY A 22 -4.29 -20.64 -4.64
CA GLY A 22 -5.65 -20.42 -5.12
C GLY A 22 -5.78 -19.19 -6.02
N PRO A 23 -7.03 -18.73 -6.25
CA PRO A 23 -7.25 -17.50 -6.97
C PRO A 23 -6.56 -16.31 -6.31
N VAL A 24 -5.99 -15.41 -7.10
CA VAL A 24 -5.14 -14.30 -6.62
C VAL A 24 -5.80 -13.42 -5.54
N TRP A 25 -7.13 -13.29 -5.53
CA TRP A 25 -7.87 -12.54 -4.51
C TRP A 25 -7.98 -13.25 -3.15
N ASN A 26 -7.57 -14.52 -3.03
CA ASN A 26 -7.51 -15.21 -1.74
C ASN A 26 -6.57 -14.51 -0.76
N ALA A 27 -5.52 -13.84 -1.25
CA ALA A 27 -4.65 -13.01 -0.42
C ALA A 27 -5.44 -11.93 0.35
N LEU A 28 -6.49 -11.35 -0.25
CA LEU A 28 -7.35 -10.38 0.46
C LEU A 28 -8.21 -11.07 1.54
N LYS A 29 -8.65 -12.31 1.33
CA LYS A 29 -9.40 -13.07 2.36
C LYS A 29 -8.50 -13.40 3.55
N GLY A 30 -7.28 -13.83 3.27
CA GLY A 30 -6.30 -14.23 4.28
C GLY A 30 -5.59 -13.06 4.96
N LEU A 31 -5.65 -11.85 4.39
CA LEU A 31 -4.87 -10.70 4.84
C LEU A 31 -5.00 -10.41 6.33
N LYS A 32 -6.22 -10.46 6.88
CA LYS A 32 -6.45 -10.20 8.30
C LYS A 32 -5.75 -11.22 9.18
N SER A 33 -6.03 -12.51 8.95
CA SER A 33 -5.42 -13.61 9.70
C SER A 33 -3.90 -13.61 9.57
N TYR A 34 -3.39 -13.33 8.37
CA TYR A 34 -1.94 -13.19 8.14
C TYR A 34 -1.36 -12.07 8.99
N MET A 35 -1.89 -10.86 8.88
CA MET A 35 -1.38 -9.69 9.62
C MET A 35 -1.56 -9.83 11.12
N ASP A 36 -2.61 -10.50 11.60
CA ASP A 36 -2.81 -10.76 13.04
C ASP A 36 -1.82 -11.78 13.60
N SER A 37 -1.24 -12.63 12.76
CA SER A 37 -0.20 -13.60 13.15
C SER A 37 1.21 -13.01 13.20
N LEU A 38 1.41 -11.78 12.69
CA LEU A 38 2.73 -11.14 12.66
C LEU A 38 3.14 -10.64 14.05
N ASN A 39 4.45 -10.63 14.28
CA ASN A 39 5.05 -9.96 15.42
C ASN A 39 5.22 -8.48 15.12
N TYR A 40 4.58 -7.62 15.90
CA TYR A 40 4.70 -6.17 15.78
C TYR A 40 5.75 -5.64 16.78
N PRO A 41 6.55 -4.64 16.39
CA PRO A 41 7.55 -4.08 17.26
C PRO A 41 6.92 -3.29 18.42
N ALA A 42 7.58 -3.31 19.58
CA ALA A 42 7.06 -2.69 20.81
C ALA A 42 7.32 -1.18 20.92
N TRP A 43 8.11 -0.58 20.01
CA TRP A 43 8.51 0.84 20.09
C TRP A 43 7.29 1.79 20.09
N ASN A 44 6.16 1.36 19.55
CA ASN A 44 4.95 2.17 19.51
C ASN A 44 4.30 2.37 20.88
N ARG A 45 4.71 1.63 21.92
CA ARG A 45 4.31 1.86 23.31
C ARG A 45 5.04 3.05 23.94
N GLU A 46 6.10 3.53 23.30
CA GLU A 46 6.92 4.65 23.77
C GLU A 46 6.48 6.00 23.15
N ILE A 47 5.42 6.00 22.34
CA ILE A 47 4.86 7.20 21.71
C ILE A 47 3.40 7.43 22.08
N PRO A 48 2.92 8.68 22.02
CA PRO A 48 1.50 8.95 22.11
C PRO A 48 0.76 8.37 20.90
N LEU A 49 -0.16 7.43 21.15
CA LEU A 49 -1.08 6.89 20.15
C LEU A 49 -2.37 7.72 20.08
N ASP A 50 -3.08 7.60 18.96
CA ASP A 50 -4.41 8.18 18.73
C ASP A 50 -4.46 9.72 18.82
N GLN A 51 -3.30 10.38 18.77
CA GLN A 51 -3.17 11.82 18.75
C GLN A 51 -1.97 12.23 17.88
N PRO A 52 -1.91 13.50 17.42
CA PRO A 52 -0.76 14.00 16.66
C PRO A 52 0.54 13.89 17.47
N LEU A 53 1.60 13.39 16.83
CA LEU A 53 2.93 13.35 17.44
C LEU A 53 3.38 14.78 17.79
N PRO A 54 3.82 15.05 19.03
CA PRO A 54 4.19 16.41 19.45
C PRO A 54 5.54 16.87 18.90
N ALA A 55 6.36 15.96 18.38
CA ALA A 55 7.68 16.23 17.82
C ALA A 55 8.02 15.22 16.73
N THR A 56 8.99 15.55 15.88
CA THR A 56 9.56 14.60 14.91
C THR A 56 10.40 13.58 15.66
N LEU A 57 10.17 12.30 15.35
CA LEU A 57 10.83 11.16 15.96
C LEU A 57 11.60 10.38 14.90
N VAL A 58 12.70 9.78 15.32
CA VAL A 58 13.53 8.89 14.50
C VAL A 58 13.51 7.51 15.12
N ILE A 59 13.25 6.49 14.30
CA ILE A 59 13.32 5.08 14.69
C ILE A 59 14.59 4.50 14.11
N ILE A 60 15.45 3.94 14.97
CA ILE A 60 16.72 3.32 14.58
C ILE A 60 17.01 2.16 15.53
N ASP A 61 17.34 0.98 14.98
CA ASP A 61 17.65 -0.24 15.74
C ASP A 61 16.61 -0.59 16.82
N GLY A 62 15.32 -0.43 16.49
CA GLY A 62 14.20 -0.70 17.39
C GLY A 62 14.00 0.33 18.50
N LYS A 63 14.82 1.38 18.55
CA LYS A 63 14.70 2.49 19.51
C LYS A 63 14.05 3.68 18.85
N ILE A 64 13.35 4.47 19.64
CA ILE A 64 12.86 5.77 19.22
C ILE A 64 13.63 6.89 19.90
N ILE A 65 14.04 7.89 19.12
CA ILE A 65 14.73 9.08 19.63
C ILE A 65 14.08 10.35 19.06
N PRO A 66 14.04 11.45 19.83
CA PRO A 66 13.66 12.75 19.29
C PRO A 66 14.61 13.18 18.17
N ALA A 67 14.09 13.84 17.14
CA ALA A 67 14.90 14.41 16.06
C ALA A 67 15.72 15.64 16.48
N LYS A 68 15.49 16.18 17.68
CA LYS A 68 16.21 17.35 18.21
C LYS A 68 17.70 17.04 18.29
N GLY A 69 18.52 17.87 17.61
CA GLY A 69 19.97 17.69 17.54
C GLY A 69 20.43 16.71 16.46
N LEU A 70 19.52 16.20 15.63
CA LEU A 70 19.86 15.47 14.41
C LEU A 70 19.78 16.40 13.18
N THR A 71 20.54 16.09 12.15
CA THR A 71 20.40 16.68 10.81
C THR A 71 19.59 15.72 9.95
N LEU A 72 18.52 16.23 9.34
CA LEU A 72 17.59 15.47 8.51
C LEU A 72 17.68 16.00 7.07
N ASP A 73 18.25 15.20 6.16
CA ASP A 73 18.06 15.37 4.73
C ASP A 73 16.99 14.36 4.28
N LEU A 74 15.79 14.85 3.98
CA LEU A 74 14.63 13.98 3.77
C LEU A 74 14.57 13.37 2.37
N GLY A 75 15.32 13.92 1.40
CA GLY A 75 15.50 13.34 0.05
C GLY A 75 14.26 12.68 -0.58
N ASP A 76 14.51 11.63 -1.37
CA ASP A 76 13.51 10.66 -1.85
C ASP A 76 13.81 9.33 -1.15
N ALA A 77 12.98 8.98 -0.16
CA ALA A 77 13.21 7.81 0.68
C ALA A 77 13.13 6.53 -0.14
N THR A 78 12.25 6.49 -1.16
CA THR A 78 12.10 5.33 -2.07
C THR A 78 13.35 5.05 -2.90
N LYS A 79 14.22 6.05 -3.07
CA LYS A 79 15.52 5.94 -3.75
C LYS A 79 16.70 5.85 -2.77
N GLY A 80 16.45 5.69 -1.47
CA GLY A 80 17.49 5.63 -0.45
C GLY A 80 18.23 6.96 -0.27
N LYS A 81 17.62 8.10 -0.63
CA LYS A 81 18.23 9.43 -0.53
C LYS A 81 17.94 10.15 0.78
N MET A 82 17.10 9.58 1.65
CA MET A 82 16.89 10.10 3.00
C MET A 82 18.11 9.78 3.87
N THR A 83 18.73 10.82 4.42
CA THR A 83 19.93 10.72 5.27
C THR A 83 19.68 11.42 6.59
N ILE A 84 19.89 10.69 7.69
CA ILE A 84 19.81 11.21 9.05
C ILE A 84 21.19 11.10 9.67
N SER A 85 21.68 12.18 10.28
CA SER A 85 22.99 12.19 10.92
C SER A 85 23.00 12.88 12.27
N LYS A 86 23.92 12.46 13.14
CA LYS A 86 24.24 13.11 14.40
C LYS A 86 25.73 13.38 14.46
N ASP A 87 26.11 14.64 14.67
CA ASP A 87 27.53 15.05 14.77
C ASP A 87 28.39 14.54 13.59
N GLY A 88 27.82 14.56 12.38
CA GLY A 88 28.47 14.08 11.15
C GLY A 88 28.41 12.57 10.91
N GLN A 89 27.93 11.76 11.87
CA GLN A 89 27.78 10.31 11.72
C GLN A 89 26.39 9.94 11.19
N ILE A 90 26.33 9.13 10.13
CA ILE A 90 25.08 8.70 9.50
C ILE A 90 24.41 7.61 10.34
N LEU A 91 23.12 7.78 10.64
CA LEU A 91 22.25 6.80 11.27
C LEU A 91 21.62 5.92 10.17
N ALA A 92 22.37 4.93 9.69
CA ALA A 92 22.03 4.16 8.49
C ALA A 92 20.72 3.36 8.63
N GLY A 93 19.74 3.67 7.79
CA GLY A 93 18.43 3.02 7.80
C GLY A 93 17.46 3.56 8.86
N ALA A 94 17.77 4.71 9.46
CA ALA A 94 16.85 5.44 10.31
C ALA A 94 15.55 5.77 9.57
N SER A 95 14.42 5.51 10.22
CA SER A 95 13.08 5.89 9.75
C SER A 95 12.63 7.16 10.46
N VAL A 96 11.84 8.01 9.81
CA VAL A 96 11.42 9.32 10.33
C VAL A 96 9.91 9.38 10.41
N LEU A 97 9.41 9.79 11.58
CA LEU A 97 8.01 10.15 11.82
C LEU A 97 7.95 11.65 12.09
N MET A 98 7.36 12.42 11.17
CA MET A 98 7.24 13.87 11.35
C MET A 98 6.24 14.23 12.44
N ALA A 99 6.52 15.33 13.15
CA ALA A 99 5.55 15.94 14.06
C ALA A 99 4.19 16.11 13.36
N GLY A 100 3.11 15.80 14.07
CA GLY A 100 1.75 15.86 13.54
C GLY A 100 1.27 14.60 12.81
N ALA A 101 2.12 13.62 12.50
CA ALA A 101 1.64 12.30 12.09
C ALA A 101 0.87 11.63 13.24
N ILE A 102 -0.10 10.75 12.91
CA ILE A 102 -0.94 10.07 13.88
C ILE A 102 -0.83 8.56 13.65
N LEU A 103 -0.40 7.84 14.69
CA LEU A 103 -0.41 6.38 14.74
C LEU A 103 -1.53 5.92 15.68
N SER A 104 -2.44 5.07 15.20
CA SER A 104 -3.64 4.65 15.93
C SER A 104 -3.63 3.15 16.19
N GLY A 105 -3.38 2.77 17.45
CA GLY A 105 -3.27 1.39 17.94
C GLY A 105 -1.90 0.73 17.75
N GLU A 106 -1.71 -0.40 18.43
CA GLU A 106 -0.39 -1.03 18.66
C GLU A 106 0.09 -1.99 17.56
N LYS A 107 -0.72 -2.32 16.55
CA LYS A 107 -0.29 -3.24 15.48
C LYS A 107 0.24 -2.45 14.28
N ILE A 108 1.32 -1.69 14.47
CA ILE A 108 1.96 -0.90 13.41
C ILE A 108 3.44 -1.27 13.33
N SER A 109 3.88 -1.72 12.16
CA SER A 109 5.28 -2.07 11.89
C SER A 109 5.84 -1.17 10.79
N LEU A 110 7.03 -0.62 11.02
CA LEU A 110 7.76 0.22 10.07
C LEU A 110 9.13 -0.41 9.82
N GLY A 111 9.48 -0.55 8.54
CA GLY A 111 10.80 -0.95 8.09
C GLY A 111 11.85 0.14 8.26
N ARG A 112 13.04 -0.11 7.71
CA ARG A 112 14.18 0.82 7.68
C ARG A 112 13.98 1.91 6.64
N GLY A 113 14.45 3.12 6.92
CA GLY A 113 14.37 4.23 5.95
C GLY A 113 12.96 4.64 5.56
N VAL A 114 11.94 4.27 6.34
CA VAL A 114 10.56 4.68 6.12
C VAL A 114 10.41 6.16 6.49
N PHE A 115 9.69 6.90 5.66
CA PHE A 115 9.39 8.30 5.91
C PHE A 115 7.88 8.51 6.02
N VAL A 116 7.44 9.02 7.17
CA VAL A 116 6.05 9.40 7.41
C VAL A 116 5.97 10.91 7.59
N GLU A 117 5.32 11.57 6.65
CA GLU A 117 5.10 13.01 6.66
C GLU A 117 4.06 13.43 7.69
N ALA A 118 4.06 14.72 8.03
CA ALA A 118 3.12 15.31 8.97
C ALA A 118 1.67 15.12 8.51
N GLY A 119 0.76 14.87 9.44
CA GLY A 119 -0.67 14.73 9.16
C GLY A 119 -1.08 13.43 8.47
N ALA A 120 -0.16 12.50 8.19
CA ALA A 120 -0.53 11.14 7.83
C ALA A 120 -1.22 10.45 9.02
N LEU A 121 -2.31 9.73 8.76
CA LEU A 121 -3.02 8.91 9.74
C LEU A 121 -2.89 7.43 9.39
N ILE A 122 -2.20 6.69 10.24
CA ILE A 122 -1.99 5.24 10.08
C ILE A 122 -2.72 4.52 11.19
N LYS A 123 -3.79 3.80 10.84
CA LYS A 123 -4.53 2.95 11.77
C LYS A 123 -4.08 1.51 11.68
N SER A 124 -3.91 0.89 12.84
CA SER A 124 -3.63 -0.52 12.99
C SER A 124 -4.76 -1.42 12.44
N PRO A 125 -4.45 -2.65 12.00
CA PRO A 125 -3.10 -3.14 11.72
C PRO A 125 -2.50 -2.54 10.45
N ALA A 126 -1.22 -2.19 10.47
CA ALA A 126 -0.48 -1.68 9.32
C ALA A 126 0.97 -2.19 9.33
N VAL A 127 1.46 -2.62 8.17
CA VAL A 127 2.86 -2.96 7.94
C VAL A 127 3.35 -2.10 6.78
N ILE A 128 4.43 -1.36 7.00
CA ILE A 128 5.05 -0.48 6.01
C ILE A 128 6.52 -0.88 5.91
N ASP A 129 6.90 -1.50 4.79
CA ASP A 129 8.23 -2.05 4.60
C ASP A 129 9.25 -0.98 4.17
N ASP A 130 10.51 -1.39 4.08
CA ASP A 130 11.68 -0.53 3.98
C ASP A 130 11.57 0.52 2.87
N TYR A 131 12.08 1.72 3.15
CA TYR A 131 12.20 2.81 2.18
C TYR A 131 10.86 3.29 1.58
N THR A 132 9.75 3.02 2.25
CA THR A 132 8.42 3.50 1.83
C THR A 132 8.11 4.89 2.36
N GLU A 133 7.42 5.67 1.54
CA GLU A 133 6.91 7.00 1.91
C GLU A 133 5.40 6.96 2.18
N ILE A 134 5.02 7.49 3.34
CA ILE A 134 3.63 7.81 3.68
C ILE A 134 3.52 9.33 3.76
N ARG A 135 2.90 9.93 2.74
CA ARG A 135 2.93 11.39 2.56
C ARG A 135 1.79 12.09 3.30
N GLN A 136 1.85 13.41 3.32
CA GLN A 136 0.95 14.28 4.06
C GLN A 136 -0.52 13.99 3.74
N GLY A 137 -1.31 13.75 4.79
CA GLY A 137 -2.74 13.48 4.68
C GLY A 137 -3.11 12.09 4.18
N ALA A 138 -2.14 11.20 3.93
CA ALA A 138 -2.43 9.79 3.66
C ALA A 138 -3.23 9.16 4.81
N TYR A 139 -4.22 8.34 4.48
CA TYR A 139 -5.07 7.67 5.46
C TYR A 139 -5.08 6.16 5.24
N LEU A 140 -4.39 5.42 6.11
CA LEU A 140 -4.29 3.96 6.06
C LEU A 140 -5.19 3.36 7.14
N ARG A 141 -6.01 2.36 6.78
CA ARG A 141 -6.89 1.69 7.76
C ARG A 141 -7.26 0.26 7.40
N GLY A 142 -7.65 -0.50 8.42
CA GLY A 142 -8.33 -1.78 8.24
C GLY A 142 -7.48 -2.79 7.47
N TYR A 143 -6.26 -3.04 7.96
CA TYR A 143 -5.28 -4.01 7.43
C TYR A 143 -4.59 -3.54 6.14
N CYS A 144 -3.54 -2.73 6.28
CA CYS A 144 -2.73 -2.29 5.15
C CYS A 144 -1.35 -2.97 5.19
N LEU A 145 -1.01 -3.71 4.12
CA LEU A 145 0.30 -4.35 3.96
C LEU A 145 1.02 -3.66 2.80
N ILE A 146 2.01 -2.83 3.11
CA ILE A 146 2.72 -1.99 2.14
C ILE A 146 4.16 -2.50 1.99
N GLY A 147 4.52 -2.99 0.81
CA GLY A 147 5.86 -3.46 0.46
C GLY A 147 6.91 -2.36 0.44
N LYS A 148 8.13 -2.68 0.04
CA LYS A 148 9.26 -1.75 0.11
C LYS A 148 9.24 -0.74 -1.03
N ARG A 149 9.82 0.45 -0.81
CA ARG A 149 9.92 1.54 -1.79
C ARG A 149 8.58 1.98 -2.37
N CYS A 150 7.50 1.76 -1.64
CA CYS A 150 6.17 2.20 -2.04
C CYS A 150 5.97 3.68 -1.79
N VAL A 151 4.93 4.24 -2.40
CA VAL A 151 4.42 5.57 -2.07
C VAL A 151 2.93 5.47 -1.78
N VAL A 152 2.53 5.78 -0.55
CA VAL A 152 1.15 6.15 -0.22
C VAL A 152 1.11 7.66 -0.09
N GLY A 153 0.59 8.30 -1.12
CA GLY A 153 0.83 9.70 -1.35
C GLY A 153 -0.22 10.65 -0.75
N HIS A 154 -0.14 11.91 -1.17
CA HIS A 154 -0.93 12.99 -0.58
C HIS A 154 -2.44 12.70 -0.67
N VAL A 155 -3.12 12.76 0.47
CA VAL A 155 -4.58 12.52 0.63
C VAL A 155 -5.03 11.24 -0.08
N THR A 156 -4.17 10.22 -0.06
CA THR A 156 -4.51 8.88 -0.55
C THR A 156 -5.08 8.05 0.58
N GLU A 157 -6.28 7.51 0.39
CA GLU A 157 -6.90 6.58 1.33
C GLU A 157 -6.63 5.13 0.89
N VAL A 158 -6.03 4.35 1.78
CA VAL A 158 -5.81 2.92 1.61
C VAL A 158 -6.56 2.16 2.69
N LYS A 159 -7.39 1.21 2.28
CA LYS A 159 -8.17 0.37 3.16
C LYS A 159 -8.07 -1.09 2.77
N HIS A 160 -7.69 -1.96 3.70
CA HIS A 160 -7.70 -3.42 3.49
C HIS A 160 -7.02 -3.82 2.18
N SER A 161 -5.76 -3.47 2.01
CA SER A 161 -5.08 -3.58 0.70
C SER A 161 -3.62 -3.98 0.85
N ILE A 162 -3.10 -4.59 -0.22
CA ILE A 162 -1.73 -5.06 -0.33
C ILE A 162 -1.01 -4.28 -1.43
N PHE A 163 0.14 -3.71 -1.13
CA PHE A 163 1.07 -3.16 -2.11
C PHE A 163 2.28 -4.08 -2.15
N LEU A 164 2.61 -4.59 -3.33
CA LEU A 164 3.91 -5.18 -3.61
C LEU A 164 4.96 -4.07 -3.78
N ASN A 165 6.21 -4.44 -4.05
CA ASN A 165 7.32 -3.51 -4.01
C ASN A 165 7.22 -2.44 -5.09
N ASP A 166 7.70 -1.24 -4.78
CA ASP A 166 7.77 -0.11 -5.71
C ASP A 166 6.40 0.39 -6.24
N ALA A 167 5.29 -0.04 -5.63
CA ALA A 167 3.95 0.39 -5.99
C ALA A 167 3.64 1.82 -5.49
N LYS A 168 3.00 2.63 -6.33
CA LYS A 168 2.79 4.06 -6.10
C LYS A 168 1.33 4.45 -6.27
N ALA A 169 0.74 4.95 -5.20
CA ALA A 169 -0.54 5.67 -5.21
C ALA A 169 -0.25 7.11 -4.73
N GLY A 170 0.35 7.91 -5.61
CA GLY A 170 1.04 9.14 -5.21
C GLY A 170 0.14 10.33 -4.86
N HIS A 171 -1.08 10.38 -5.37
CA HIS A 171 -1.91 11.58 -5.29
C HIS A 171 -3.41 11.28 -5.36
N PHE A 172 -4.17 11.71 -4.33
CA PHE A 172 -5.63 11.77 -4.33
C PHE A 172 -6.34 10.45 -4.69
N ALA A 173 -5.75 9.31 -4.33
CA ALA A 173 -6.28 8.00 -4.71
C ALA A 173 -7.15 7.39 -3.62
N TYR A 174 -8.10 6.55 -4.02
CA TYR A 174 -8.84 5.66 -3.11
C TYR A 174 -8.60 4.22 -3.51
N LEU A 175 -8.14 3.41 -2.56
CA LEU A 175 -7.92 1.97 -2.75
C LEU A 175 -8.54 1.21 -1.59
N GLY A 176 -9.62 0.48 -1.86
CA GLY A 176 -10.27 -0.40 -0.90
C GLY A 176 -10.22 -1.85 -1.37
N ASP A 177 -9.86 -2.79 -0.50
CA ASP A 177 -9.98 -4.23 -0.79
C ASP A 177 -9.27 -4.62 -2.10
N SER A 178 -8.03 -4.15 -2.28
CA SER A 178 -7.28 -4.17 -3.55
C SER A 178 -5.84 -4.67 -3.39
N ILE A 179 -5.23 -5.13 -4.49
CA ILE A 179 -3.82 -5.51 -4.55
C ILE A 179 -3.14 -4.71 -5.66
N LEU A 180 -2.05 -4.01 -5.34
CA LEU A 180 -1.16 -3.41 -6.32
C LEU A 180 0.11 -4.24 -6.44
N GLY A 181 0.41 -4.71 -7.66
CA GLY A 181 1.62 -5.45 -8.00
C GLY A 181 2.88 -4.59 -8.00
N ASN A 182 4.01 -5.20 -8.32
CA ASN A 182 5.28 -4.50 -8.34
C ASN A 182 5.28 -3.40 -9.40
N HIS A 183 5.89 -2.26 -9.10
CA HIS A 183 6.02 -1.12 -10.02
C HIS A 183 4.68 -0.60 -10.60
N VAL A 184 3.56 -0.89 -9.94
CA VAL A 184 2.30 -0.27 -10.28
C VAL A 184 2.37 1.22 -9.97
N ASN A 185 1.88 2.07 -10.87
CA ASN A 185 1.77 3.48 -10.58
C ASN A 185 0.40 4.01 -10.99
N LEU A 186 -0.28 4.59 -10.00
CA LEU A 186 -1.61 5.14 -10.17
C LEU A 186 -1.53 6.63 -10.49
N GLY A 187 -2.11 7.02 -11.62
CA GLY A 187 -2.30 8.41 -11.97
C GLY A 187 -3.08 9.15 -10.89
N ALA A 188 -2.82 10.45 -10.75
CA ALA A 188 -3.45 11.27 -9.73
C ALA A 188 -4.99 11.17 -9.81
N GLY A 189 -5.65 10.98 -8.67
CA GLY A 189 -7.10 10.85 -8.64
C GLY A 189 -7.65 9.47 -9.04
N THR A 190 -6.82 8.44 -9.17
CA THR A 190 -7.31 7.08 -9.48
C THR A 190 -8.16 6.52 -8.34
N LYS A 191 -9.31 5.91 -8.67
CA LYS A 191 -10.25 5.36 -7.68
C LYS A 191 -10.55 3.88 -7.97
N LEU A 192 -10.28 3.02 -7.00
CA LEU A 192 -10.59 1.59 -7.07
C LEU A 192 -11.90 1.33 -6.32
N ALA A 193 -13.02 1.33 -7.04
CA ALA A 193 -14.32 1.06 -6.44
C ALA A 193 -14.39 -0.40 -5.97
N ASN A 194 -14.88 -0.64 -4.74
CA ASN A 194 -14.87 -1.95 -4.11
C ASN A 194 -16.26 -2.51 -3.78
N LEU A 195 -17.34 -1.79 -4.08
CA LEU A 195 -18.71 -2.21 -3.75
C LEU A 195 -19.62 -2.07 -4.97
N ARG A 196 -20.41 -3.11 -5.25
CA ARG A 196 -21.40 -3.09 -6.32
C ARG A 196 -22.67 -2.37 -5.88
N PHE A 197 -23.27 -1.61 -6.79
CA PHE A 197 -24.56 -0.94 -6.56
C PHE A 197 -25.71 -1.90 -6.27
N THR A 198 -25.74 -3.04 -6.97
CA THR A 198 -26.78 -4.07 -6.82
C THR A 198 -26.64 -4.89 -5.54
N GLY A 199 -25.61 -4.65 -4.71
CA GLY A 199 -25.28 -5.48 -3.57
C GLY A 199 -24.83 -6.89 -3.94
N GLY A 200 -24.67 -7.72 -2.92
CA GLY A 200 -24.19 -9.10 -3.05
C GLY A 200 -22.68 -9.23 -3.26
N GLU A 201 -22.27 -10.42 -3.68
CA GLU A 201 -20.89 -10.74 -4.01
C GLU A 201 -20.40 -9.98 -5.25
N VAL A 202 -19.08 -9.74 -5.34
CA VAL A 202 -18.40 -9.22 -6.52
C VAL A 202 -17.80 -10.38 -7.32
N PRO A 203 -18.45 -10.85 -8.40
CA PRO A 203 -17.89 -11.92 -9.23
C PRO A 203 -16.79 -11.40 -10.17
N VAL A 204 -15.91 -12.29 -10.62
CA VAL A 204 -14.90 -11.98 -11.65
C VAL A 204 -15.30 -12.62 -12.97
N LYS A 205 -15.50 -11.80 -13.99
CA LYS A 205 -15.74 -12.28 -15.36
C LYS A 205 -14.41 -12.61 -16.03
N THR A 206 -14.34 -13.76 -16.69
CA THR A 206 -13.17 -14.21 -17.47
C THR A 206 -13.64 -14.72 -18.85
N PRO A 207 -12.72 -14.90 -19.82
CA PRO A 207 -13.07 -15.53 -21.09
C PRO A 207 -13.69 -16.93 -20.95
N ASN A 208 -13.36 -17.64 -19.87
CA ASN A 208 -13.84 -18.99 -19.60
C ASN A 208 -15.10 -19.03 -18.71
N GLY A 209 -15.74 -17.88 -18.49
CA GLY A 209 -16.94 -17.75 -17.67
C GLY A 209 -16.72 -16.92 -16.40
N THR A 210 -17.72 -16.96 -15.51
CA THR A 210 -17.75 -16.15 -14.29
C THR A 210 -17.27 -16.95 -13.09
N MET A 211 -16.34 -16.38 -12.32
CA MET A 211 -15.81 -16.97 -11.09
C MET A 211 -16.41 -16.28 -9.87
N ALA A 212 -16.93 -17.07 -8.92
CA ALA A 212 -17.33 -16.60 -7.60
C ALA A 212 -16.07 -16.28 -6.77
N THR A 213 -16.02 -15.08 -6.20
CA THR A 213 -14.94 -14.64 -5.32
C THR A 213 -15.24 -14.90 -3.85
N GLY A 214 -16.51 -14.97 -3.45
CA GLY A 214 -16.95 -14.95 -2.05
C GLY A 214 -16.74 -13.61 -1.34
N LEU A 215 -16.42 -12.53 -2.08
CA LEU A 215 -16.15 -11.21 -1.51
C LEU A 215 -17.31 -10.25 -1.76
N ARG A 216 -17.91 -9.71 -0.69
CA ARG A 216 -18.91 -8.62 -0.79
C ARG A 216 -18.25 -7.29 -1.17
N LYS A 217 -17.02 -7.05 -0.69
CA LYS A 217 -16.20 -5.90 -1.08
C LYS A 217 -14.94 -6.41 -1.77
N PHE A 218 -14.70 -5.95 -2.98
CA PHE A 218 -13.54 -6.30 -3.77
C PHE A 218 -13.24 -5.18 -4.75
N GLY A 219 -12.11 -4.50 -4.55
CA GLY A 219 -11.65 -3.40 -5.41
C GLY A 219 -11.04 -3.94 -6.69
N ALA A 220 -9.74 -3.74 -6.88
CA ALA A 220 -9.04 -4.20 -8.06
C ALA A 220 -7.75 -4.96 -7.73
N ILE A 221 -7.31 -5.78 -8.69
CA ILE A 221 -6.00 -6.41 -8.69
C ILE A 221 -5.25 -5.83 -9.88
N MET A 222 -4.23 -5.05 -9.59
CA MET A 222 -3.33 -4.47 -10.58
C MET A 222 -2.09 -5.35 -10.61
N ALA A 223 -1.89 -6.13 -11.66
CA ALA A 223 -0.68 -6.94 -11.83
C ALA A 223 0.59 -6.07 -11.93
N ASP A 224 1.75 -6.71 -11.92
CA ASP A 224 3.02 -6.00 -12.04
C ASP A 224 3.06 -5.07 -13.26
N ASN A 225 3.64 -3.88 -13.07
CA ASN A 225 3.85 -2.85 -14.07
C ASN A 225 2.55 -2.27 -14.68
N VAL A 226 1.40 -2.42 -14.02
CA VAL A 226 0.18 -1.72 -14.44
C VAL A 226 0.32 -0.21 -14.22
N GLN A 227 -0.11 0.57 -15.20
CA GLN A 227 -0.11 2.03 -15.14
C GLN A 227 -1.54 2.55 -15.30
N THR A 228 -1.94 3.52 -14.48
CA THR A 228 -3.22 4.21 -14.68
C THR A 228 -2.98 5.69 -14.98
N GLY A 229 -3.81 6.25 -15.85
CA GLY A 229 -3.87 7.67 -16.12
C GLY A 229 -4.65 8.41 -15.02
N CYS A 230 -4.47 9.73 -14.98
CA CYS A 230 -5.15 10.58 -14.01
C CYS A 230 -6.67 10.44 -14.09
N ASN A 231 -7.34 10.50 -12.95
CA ASN A 231 -8.79 10.40 -12.77
C ASN A 231 -9.41 9.13 -13.39
N SER A 232 -8.63 8.07 -13.55
CA SER A 232 -9.17 6.77 -13.93
C SER A 232 -9.93 6.11 -12.79
N VAL A 233 -10.84 5.21 -13.13
CA VAL A 233 -11.65 4.47 -12.18
C VAL A 233 -11.62 3.00 -12.53
N THR A 234 -11.63 2.11 -11.54
CA THR A 234 -11.97 0.70 -11.79
C THR A 234 -13.30 0.35 -11.16
N ASN A 235 -14.11 -0.42 -11.89
CA ASN A 235 -15.25 -1.09 -11.29
C ASN A 235 -14.79 -2.19 -10.29
N PRO A 236 -15.63 -2.58 -9.32
CA PRO A 236 -15.35 -3.68 -8.40
C PRO A 236 -15.00 -4.98 -9.14
N GLY A 237 -13.97 -5.67 -8.69
CA GLY A 237 -13.48 -6.92 -9.28
C GLY A 237 -12.79 -6.74 -10.64
N ALA A 238 -12.21 -5.57 -10.91
CA ALA A 238 -11.33 -5.38 -12.07
C ALA A 238 -9.95 -6.01 -11.82
N LEU A 239 -9.51 -6.89 -12.70
CA LEU A 239 -8.21 -7.57 -12.63
C LEU A 239 -7.42 -7.18 -13.89
N LEU A 240 -6.45 -6.27 -13.75
CA LEU A 240 -5.60 -5.82 -14.86
C LEU A 240 -4.32 -6.66 -14.90
N GLY A 241 -4.09 -7.38 -15.99
CA GLY A 241 -2.91 -8.21 -16.20
C GLY A 241 -1.62 -7.42 -16.38
N LYS A 242 -0.47 -8.11 -16.29
CA LYS A 242 0.87 -7.49 -16.28
C LYS A 242 1.05 -6.49 -17.42
N ARG A 243 1.66 -5.32 -17.13
CA ARG A 243 1.95 -4.23 -18.09
C ARG A 243 0.72 -3.63 -18.79
N SER A 244 -0.48 -3.79 -18.22
CA SER A 244 -1.66 -3.14 -18.77
C SER A 244 -1.70 -1.64 -18.43
N MET A 245 -2.38 -0.87 -19.27
CA MET A 245 -2.60 0.56 -19.05
C MET A 245 -4.10 0.85 -18.98
N LEU A 246 -4.51 1.62 -17.98
CA LEU A 246 -5.83 2.24 -17.92
C LEU A 246 -5.67 3.72 -18.23
N LEU A 247 -6.21 4.20 -19.35
CA LEU A 247 -5.97 5.56 -19.81
C LEU A 247 -6.62 6.63 -18.90
N PRO A 248 -6.18 7.91 -18.98
CA PRO A 248 -6.76 8.98 -18.20
C PRO A 248 -8.28 9.09 -18.41
N ASN A 249 -9.01 9.46 -17.34
CA ASN A 249 -10.47 9.60 -17.33
C ASN A 249 -11.25 8.37 -17.81
N THR A 250 -10.64 7.18 -17.77
CA THR A 250 -11.25 5.93 -18.24
C THR A 250 -11.76 5.09 -17.07
N THR A 251 -12.89 4.41 -17.26
CA THR A 251 -13.39 3.41 -16.30
C THR A 251 -13.08 1.99 -16.78
N SER A 252 -12.30 1.24 -16.02
CA SER A 252 -12.08 -0.19 -16.28
C SER A 252 -13.35 -0.99 -15.99
N PRO A 253 -13.84 -1.80 -16.95
CA PRO A 253 -14.86 -2.81 -16.68
C PRO A 253 -14.43 -3.80 -15.59
N SER A 254 -15.40 -4.37 -14.86
CA SER A 254 -15.18 -5.51 -13.97
C SER A 254 -14.73 -6.74 -14.76
N GLY A 255 -13.93 -7.60 -14.12
CA GLY A 255 -13.41 -8.82 -14.72
C GLY A 255 -11.95 -8.74 -15.10
N TYR A 256 -11.48 -9.81 -15.74
CA TYR A 256 -10.10 -10.00 -16.12
C TYR A 256 -9.76 -9.35 -17.46
N HIS A 257 -8.74 -8.50 -17.44
CA HIS A 257 -8.11 -7.90 -18.61
C HIS A 257 -6.72 -8.55 -18.77
N PRO A 258 -6.42 -9.19 -19.91
CA PRO A 258 -5.16 -9.92 -20.10
C PRO A 258 -3.93 -9.00 -20.08
N PRO A 259 -2.71 -9.55 -19.95
CA PRO A 259 -1.48 -8.76 -19.99
C PRO A 259 -1.36 -7.87 -21.23
N ASN A 260 -0.72 -6.72 -21.07
CA ASN A 260 -0.55 -5.69 -22.10
C ASN A 260 -1.86 -5.09 -22.64
N SER A 261 -2.96 -5.16 -21.88
CA SER A 261 -4.22 -4.53 -22.29
C SER A 261 -4.11 -3.01 -22.22
N ILE A 262 -4.71 -2.31 -23.19
CA ILE A 262 -4.90 -0.86 -23.13
C ILE A 262 -6.39 -0.59 -23.01
N ILE A 263 -6.81 -0.17 -21.82
CA ILE A 263 -8.21 0.16 -21.52
C ILE A 263 -8.40 1.65 -21.76
N LYS A 264 -9.25 1.98 -22.72
CA LYS A 264 -9.53 3.33 -23.22
C LYS A 264 -11.03 3.67 -23.06
N PRO A 265 -11.41 4.95 -23.14
CA PRO A 265 -12.81 5.39 -23.04
C PRO A 265 -13.73 4.73 -24.07
#